data_AF-A0A6I7PW11-F1
#
_entry.id   AF-A0A6I7PW11-F1
#
_cell.length_a   1.000
_cell.length_b   1.000
_cell.length_c   1.000
_cell.angle_alpha   90.00
_cell.angle_beta   90.00
_cell.angle_gamma   90.00
#
_symmetry.space_group_name_H-M   'P 1'
#
loop_
_entity.id
_entity.type
_entity.pdbx_description
1 polymer ?
#
loop_
_entity_poly.entity_id
_entity_poly.type
_entity_poly.pdbx_seq_one_letter_code
_entity_poly.pdbx_strand_id
1 'polypeptide(L)'
;MVAMLLRRPVSIASTDTPDISPRRRRLVEQITLVNRTADTRWLGSFDDDALESYLDHLHASSEPRGRAAVWVRRGETPAIVGSVREDA
;
A
#
# COMPACT_ATOMS: atom_id res chain seq x y z
N MET A 1 -17.98 -3.19 -22.46
CA MET A 1 -16.65 -2.52 -22.48
C MET A 1 -16.46 -1.84 -21.13
N VAL A 2 -15.68 -2.41 -20.21
CA VAL A 2 -15.42 -1.86 -18.87
C VAL A 2 -13.96 -1.42 -18.80
N ALA A 3 -13.75 -0.15 -18.43
CA ALA A 3 -12.47 0.52 -18.39
C ALA A 3 -11.50 -0.21 -17.44
N MET A 4 -10.44 -0.74 -18.05
CA MET A 4 -9.34 -1.43 -17.40
C MET A 4 -8.51 -0.39 -16.64
N LEU A 5 -8.64 -0.39 -15.31
CA LEU A 5 -7.82 0.39 -14.39
C LEU A 5 -6.35 0.13 -14.71
N LEU A 6 -5.65 1.15 -15.23
CA LEU A 6 -4.23 1.12 -15.52
C LEU A 6 -3.43 0.95 -14.23
N ARG A 7 -3.27 -0.29 -13.77
CA ARG A 7 -2.15 -0.70 -12.93
C ARG A 7 -0.90 -0.54 -13.78
N ARG A 8 -0.27 0.63 -13.72
CA ARG A 8 1.03 0.86 -14.37
C ARG A 8 2.03 -0.16 -13.80
N PRO A 9 2.71 -0.95 -14.64
CA PRO A 9 3.76 -1.82 -14.15
C PRO A 9 4.90 -0.97 -13.60
N VAL A 10 5.31 -1.20 -12.35
CA VAL A 10 6.53 -0.63 -11.78
C VAL A 10 7.71 -1.25 -12.54
N SER A 11 8.42 -0.41 -13.30
CA SER A 11 9.65 -0.79 -13.98
C SER A 11 10.74 -1.03 -12.95
N ILE A 12 11.14 -2.29 -12.79
CA ILE A 12 12.32 -2.69 -12.01
C ILE A 12 13.51 -2.68 -12.97
N ALA A 13 14.16 -1.52 -13.12
CA ALA A 13 15.40 -1.40 -13.88
C ALA A 13 16.59 -1.16 -12.93
N SER A 14 17.38 -2.22 -12.78
CA SER A 14 18.84 -2.34 -12.59
C SER A 14 19.67 -1.31 -11.80
N THR A 15 20.25 -1.82 -10.71
CA THR A 15 21.66 -1.71 -10.28
C THR A 15 22.43 -0.43 -10.58
N ASP A 16 22.43 0.47 -9.62
CA ASP A 16 23.63 1.18 -9.21
C ASP A 16 23.60 1.18 -7.68
N THR A 17 24.66 0.75 -6.99
CA THR A 17 24.68 0.86 -5.52
C THR A 17 24.65 2.36 -5.22
N PRO A 18 23.52 2.92 -4.77
CA PRO A 18 23.40 4.36 -4.74
C PRO A 18 24.19 4.85 -3.53
N ASP A 19 25.02 5.86 -3.73
CA ASP A 19 25.22 6.86 -2.69
C ASP A 19 23.81 7.37 -2.33
N ILE A 20 23.22 6.82 -1.27
CA ILE A 20 21.84 7.10 -0.90
C ILE A 20 21.77 8.60 -0.61
N SER A 21 21.04 9.33 -1.46
CA SER A 21 20.85 10.76 -1.26
C SER A 21 20.37 11.01 0.18
N PRO A 22 20.82 12.10 0.83
CA PRO A 22 20.42 12.37 2.22
C PRO A 22 18.90 12.46 2.38
N ARG A 23 18.17 12.89 1.34
CA ARG A 23 16.70 12.86 1.28
C ARG A 23 16.18 11.43 1.35
N ARG A 24 16.65 10.55 0.47
CA ARG A 24 16.23 9.14 0.42
C ARG A 24 16.47 8.42 1.73
N ARG A 25 17.65 8.62 2.34
CA ARG A 25 18.00 8.02 3.63
C ARG A 25 17.01 8.43 4.71
N ARG A 26 16.69 9.73 4.78
CA ARG A 26 15.69 10.25 5.73
C ARG A 26 14.30 9.64 5.51
N LEU A 27 13.85 9.48 4.27
CA LEU A 27 12.57 8.85 3.95
C LEU A 27 12.53 7.40 4.43
N VAL A 28 13.56 6.60 4.13
CA VAL A 28 13.67 5.20 4.57
C VAL A 28 13.71 5.08 6.09
N GLU A 29 14.48 5.95 6.76
CA GLU A 29 14.53 6.01 8.23
C GLU A 29 13.14 6.29 8.82
N GLN A 30 12.42 7.30 8.31
CA GLN A 30 11.07 7.66 8.77
C GLN A 30 10.04 6.55 8.52
N ILE A 31 10.06 5.93 7.33
CA ILE A 31 9.19 4.81 7.00
C ILE A 31 9.43 3.64 7.95
N THR A 32 10.70 3.32 8.25
CA THR A 32 11.05 2.20 9.14
C THR A 32 10.65 2.46 10.60
N LEU A 33 10.66 3.72 11.04
CA LEU A 33 10.16 4.11 12.36
C LEU A 33 8.66 3.88 12.50
N VAL A 34 7.86 4.21 11.47
CA VAL A 34 6.40 4.05 11.49
C VAL A 34 5.99 2.61 11.18
N ASN A 35 6.57 2.01 10.14
CA ASN A 35 6.33 0.64 9.70
C ASN A 35 7.58 -0.23 9.86
N ARG A 36 7.77 -0.78 11.06
CA ARG A 36 8.91 -1.65 11.41
C ARG A 36 8.99 -2.95 10.60
N THR A 37 7.94 -3.34 9.88
CA THR A 37 7.94 -4.55 9.05
C THR A 37 8.28 -4.27 7.60
N ALA A 38 8.48 -2.99 7.21
CA ALA A 38 8.94 -2.64 5.88
C ALA A 38 10.40 -3.08 5.67
N ASP A 39 10.64 -3.91 4.66
CA ASP A 39 11.98 -4.36 4.30
C ASP A 39 12.75 -3.25 3.54
N THR A 40 14.00 -3.01 3.92
CA THR A 40 14.80 -1.93 3.33
C THR A 40 15.22 -2.20 1.89
N ARG A 41 15.36 -3.47 1.47
CA ARG A 41 15.61 -3.80 0.05
C ARG A 41 14.37 -3.53 -0.79
N TRP A 42 13.19 -3.85 -0.24
CA TRP A 42 11.92 -3.52 -0.88
C TRP A 42 11.74 -2.00 -1.03
N LEU A 43 12.01 -1.21 0.02
CA LEU A 43 12.03 0.26 -0.06
C LEU A 43 13.05 0.78 -1.07
N GLY A 44 14.19 0.10 -1.20
CA GLY A 44 15.23 0.41 -2.17
C GLY A 44 14.78 0.37 -3.63
N SER A 45 13.66 -0.31 -3.95
CA SER A 45 13.12 -0.43 -5.31
C SER A 45 12.27 0.76 -5.77
N PHE A 46 11.90 1.67 -4.87
CA PHE A 46 11.05 2.83 -5.16
C PHE A 46 11.90 4.09 -5.40
N ASP A 47 11.40 5.03 -6.20
CA ASP A 47 11.98 6.37 -6.25
C ASP A 47 11.61 7.21 -5.00
N ASP A 48 12.22 8.38 -4.86
CA ASP A 48 12.04 9.22 -3.66
C ASP A 48 10.60 9.75 -3.52
N ASP A 49 9.90 10.01 -4.63
CA ASP A 49 8.53 10.54 -4.62
C ASP A 49 7.51 9.44 -4.23
N ALA A 50 7.74 8.21 -4.66
CA ALA A 50 6.98 7.05 -4.21
C ALA A 50 7.20 6.75 -2.73
N LEU A 51 8.42 6.90 -2.22
CA LEU A 51 8.71 6.79 -0.79
C LEU A 51 7.99 7.88 0.03
N GLU A 52 7.97 9.11 -0.45
CA GLU A 52 7.25 10.23 0.18
C GLU A 52 5.74 9.96 0.22
N SER A 53 5.14 9.56 -0.90
CA SER A 53 3.72 9.21 -0.95
C SER A 53 3.38 8.03 -0.04
N TYR A 54 4.27 7.05 0.07
CA TYR A 54 4.08 5.93 0.99
C TYR A 54 4.14 6.37 2.46
N LEU A 55 5.07 7.25 2.81
CA LEU A 55 5.18 7.80 4.16
C LEU A 55 3.91 8.59 4.55
N ASP A 56 3.39 9.42 3.65
CA ASP A 56 2.12 10.14 3.85
C ASP A 56 0.95 9.17 4.08
N HIS A 57 0.88 8.10 3.29
CA HIS A 57 -0.12 7.06 3.47
C HIS A 57 0.00 6.38 4.85
N LEU A 58 1.22 6.07 5.31
CA LEU A 58 1.44 5.50 6.63
C LEU A 58 0.93 6.43 7.74
N HIS A 59 1.21 7.73 7.65
CA HIS A 59 0.71 8.71 8.61
C HIS A 59 -0.83 8.80 8.61
N ALA A 60 -1.45 8.92 7.44
CA ALA A 60 -2.91 8.93 7.32
C ALA A 60 -3.57 7.64 7.86
N SER A 61 -2.92 6.49 7.65
CA SER A 61 -3.42 5.19 8.13
C SER A 61 -3.21 4.95 9.63
N SER A 62 -2.26 5.67 10.24
CA SER A 62 -1.95 5.58 11.68
C SER A 62 -2.91 6.40 12.54
N GLU A 63 -3.69 7.29 11.94
CA GLU A 63 -4.74 8.00 12.66
C GLU A 63 -5.78 7.01 13.19
N PRO A 64 -6.20 7.12 14.48
CA PRO A 64 -7.30 6.34 14.99
C PRO A 64 -8.50 6.54 14.07
N ARG A 65 -9.01 5.45 13.50
CA ARG A 65 -10.27 5.45 12.75
C ARG A 65 -11.33 6.14 13.63
N GLY A 66 -11.66 7.38 13.27
CA GLY A 66 -12.51 8.24 14.10
C GLY A 66 -13.88 7.62 14.33
N ARG A 67 -14.70 8.21 15.21
CA ARG A 67 -16.07 7.74 15.50
C ARG A 67 -16.97 7.58 14.26
N ALA A 68 -16.62 8.20 13.14
CA ALA A 68 -17.34 8.09 11.87
C ALA A 68 -16.90 6.90 10.99
N ALA A 69 -15.77 6.26 11.27
CA ALA A 69 -15.27 5.11 10.51
C ALA A 69 -15.93 3.79 10.95
N VAL A 70 -17.26 3.82 11.07
CA VAL A 70 -18.08 2.66 11.42
C VAL A 70 -18.44 1.91 10.15
N TRP A 71 -18.06 0.64 10.08
CA TRP A 71 -18.54 -0.26 9.04
C TRP A 71 -20.02 -0.57 9.31
N VAL A 72 -20.93 0.21 8.74
CA VAL A 72 -22.37 -0.08 8.76
C VAL A 72 -22.68 -1.01 7.59
N ARG A 73 -22.86 -2.29 7.88
CA ARG A 73 -23.35 -3.26 6.89
C ARG A 73 -24.84 -2.97 6.63
N ARG A 74 -25.21 -2.84 5.36
CA ARG A 74 -26.63 -2.82 4.98
C ARG A 74 -27.16 -4.25 5.15
N GLY A 75 -28.29 -4.41 5.82
CA GLY A 75 -28.86 -5.72 6.16
C GLY A 75 -29.21 -6.62 4.97
N GLU A 76 -29.13 -6.09 3.76
CA GLU A 76 -29.46 -6.76 2.50
C GLU A 76 -28.29 -7.59 1.92
N THR A 77 -27.09 -7.52 2.50
CA THR A 77 -25.91 -8.25 1.99
C THR A 77 -25.58 -9.44 2.89
N PRO A 78 -25.86 -10.69 2.46
CA PRO A 78 -25.53 -11.88 3.23
C PRO A 78 -24.00 -11.99 3.44
N ALA A 79 -23.59 -12.38 4.65
CA ALA A 79 -22.18 -12.43 5.03
C ALA A 79 -21.40 -13.57 4.33
N ILE A 80 -22.11 -14.61 3.87
CA ILE A 80 -21.57 -15.79 3.21
C ILE A 80 -22.53 -16.15 2.08
N VAL A 81 -22.03 -16.23 0.85
CA VAL A 81 -22.80 -16.74 -0.30
C VAL A 81 -22.20 -18.09 -0.67
N GLY A 82 -22.91 -19.17 -0.35
CA GLY A 82 -22.56 -20.50 -0.83
C GLY A 82 -23.00 -20.65 -2.27
N SER A 83 -22.10 -20.99 -3.18
CA SER A 83 -22.49 -21.43 -4.52
C SER A 83 -23.11 -22.82 -4.42
N VAL A 84 -24.38 -22.97 -4.78
CA VAL A 84 -24.94 -24.29 -5.09
C VAL A 84 -24.23 -24.77 -6.35
N ARG A 85 -23.51 -25.89 -6.26
CA ARG A 85 -23.11 -26.63 -7.46
C ARG A 85 -24.36 -27.35 -7.93
N GLU A 86 -24.88 -26.99 -9.09
CA GLU A 86 -25.87 -27.82 -9.80
C GLU A 86 -25.14 -29.07 -10.28
N ASP A 87 -25.40 -30.19 -9.61
CA ASP A 87 -24.97 -31.50 -10.09
C ASP A 87 -25.89 -31.90 -11.26
N ALA A 88 -25.26 -32.17 -12.40
CA ALA A 88 -25.89 -32.62 -13.64
C ALA A 88 -26.13 -34.13 -13.65
#